data_AF-A0A4Y9FDB9-F1
#
_entry.id   AF-A0A4Y9FDB9-F1
#
_cell.length_a   1.000
_cell.length_b   1.000
_cell.length_c   1.000
_cell.angle_alpha   90.00
_cell.angle_beta   90.00
_cell.angle_gamma   90.00
#
_symmetry.space_group_name_H-M   'P 1'
#
loop_
_entity.id
_entity.type
_entity.pdbx_description
1 polymer ?
#
loop_
_entity_poly.entity_id
_entity_poly.type
_entity_poly.pdbx_seq_one_letter_code
_entity_poly.pdbx_strand_id
1 'polypeptide(L)'
;MAVSEGDAAVLGYQPWQRRAAYERFAALSFAAVFALFGGNLLSLPLVVLLGLYAYATSLGPLLRFGLRVSLEPGGVRIGERFYPKERFAGLEGPLGPWTRWEVWPGVWSSYRFRLRLGWRFRTDPLFHLLFGEERVPLWLDLPGWDRMLAHLGLDWRKYPGLRRYLHTARGLAWLNGLLYPPVEAEGPWREARGRYRRVCAWMWAGAGLGVSGFAFSLFALFLGANVWAVVGLAPLALGLVLLAYPFLTAFNFGRGRPGWAVAYNPLVPLEASLTGEKG
;
A
#
# COMPACT_ATOMS: atom_id res chain seq x y z
N MET A 1 -11.40 -5.53 37.45
CA MET A 1 -12.03 -6.30 36.35
C MET A 1 -11.00 -7.28 35.84
N ALA A 2 -11.15 -8.55 36.21
CA ALA A 2 -10.28 -9.63 35.76
C ALA A 2 -10.53 -9.88 34.27
N VAL A 3 -9.46 -9.82 33.47
CA VAL A 3 -9.50 -10.22 32.06
C VAL A 3 -9.49 -11.74 32.06
N SER A 4 -10.54 -12.34 31.48
CA SER A 4 -10.64 -13.77 31.22
C SER A 4 -9.38 -14.28 30.52
N GLU A 5 -8.69 -15.25 31.13
CA GLU A 5 -7.50 -15.95 30.60
C GLU A 5 -7.81 -16.89 29.42
N GLY A 6 -9.02 -16.83 28.82
CA GLY A 6 -9.48 -17.82 27.84
C GLY A 6 -9.72 -17.32 26.41
N ASP A 7 -9.77 -16.01 26.15
CA ASP A 7 -10.10 -15.53 24.80
C ASP A 7 -8.85 -15.36 23.94
N ALA A 8 -8.63 -16.32 23.04
CA ALA A 8 -7.62 -16.23 22.01
C ALA A 8 -7.80 -14.92 21.23
N ALA A 9 -6.79 -14.04 21.26
CA ALA A 9 -6.84 -12.78 20.54
C ALA A 9 -6.83 -13.07 19.03
N VAL A 10 -7.92 -12.74 18.34
CA VAL A 10 -8.05 -12.95 16.89
C VAL A 10 -7.63 -11.70 16.14
N LEU A 11 -6.62 -11.84 15.27
CA LEU A 11 -6.16 -10.83 14.34
C LEU A 11 -6.80 -11.08 12.96
N GLY A 12 -7.19 -10.00 12.30
CA GLY A 12 -7.84 -10.08 11.00
C GLY A 12 -7.80 -8.76 10.24
N TYR A 13 -7.99 -8.86 8.93
CA TYR A 13 -8.03 -7.71 8.04
C TYR A 13 -9.28 -6.84 8.28
N GLN A 14 -9.09 -5.53 8.17
CA GLN A 14 -10.15 -4.55 8.40
C GLN A 14 -10.93 -4.25 7.12
N PRO A 15 -12.25 -3.95 7.17
CA PRO A 15 -13.07 -3.67 5.98
C PRO A 15 -12.50 -2.59 5.07
N TRP A 16 -11.80 -1.60 5.64
CA TRP A 16 -11.17 -0.55 4.86
C TRP A 16 -10.00 -1.05 3.99
N GLN A 17 -9.28 -2.10 4.40
CA GLN A 17 -8.17 -2.67 3.62
C GLN A 17 -8.69 -3.31 2.34
N ARG A 18 -9.83 -4.00 2.44
CA ARG A 18 -10.55 -4.54 1.29
C ARG A 18 -10.99 -3.44 0.33
N ARG A 19 -11.61 -2.38 0.85
CA ARG A 19 -12.00 -1.21 0.05
C ARG A 19 -10.79 -0.58 -0.66
N ALA A 20 -9.69 -0.37 0.06
CA ALA A 20 -8.47 0.21 -0.50
C ALA A 20 -7.88 -0.67 -1.61
N ALA A 21 -7.94 -2.00 -1.47
CA ALA A 21 -7.51 -2.93 -2.51
C ALA A 21 -8.40 -2.87 -3.76
N TYR A 22 -9.73 -2.77 -3.60
CA TYR A 22 -10.63 -2.55 -4.75
C TYR A 22 -10.39 -1.20 -5.43
N GLU A 23 -10.20 -0.12 -4.66
CA GLU A 23 -9.91 1.21 -5.22
C GLU A 23 -8.62 1.19 -6.06
N ARG A 24 -7.57 0.50 -5.59
CA ARG A 24 -6.34 0.30 -6.37
C ARG A 24 -6.59 -0.54 -7.61
N PHE A 25 -7.32 -1.65 -7.48
CA PHE A 25 -7.65 -2.50 -8.62
C PHE A 25 -8.38 -1.72 -9.70
N ALA A 26 -9.43 -0.97 -9.33
CA ALA A 26 -10.18 -0.13 -10.24
C ALA A 26 -9.32 0.94 -10.92
N ALA A 27 -8.48 1.66 -10.15
CA ALA A 27 -7.58 2.68 -10.69
C ALA A 27 -6.57 2.10 -11.69
N LEU A 28 -5.98 0.94 -11.37
CA LEU A 28 -4.99 0.28 -12.22
C LEU A 28 -5.62 -0.35 -13.47
N SER A 29 -6.81 -0.95 -13.34
CA SER A 29 -7.58 -1.45 -14.48
C SER A 29 -7.99 -0.30 -15.40
N PHE A 30 -8.45 0.82 -14.86
CA PHE A 30 -8.77 2.01 -15.65
C PHE A 30 -7.55 2.53 -16.40
N ALA A 31 -6.40 2.64 -15.73
CA ALA A 31 -5.14 3.06 -16.35
C ALA A 31 -4.69 2.09 -17.46
N ALA A 32 -4.83 0.78 -17.25
CA ALA A 32 -4.49 -0.24 -18.24
C ALA A 32 -5.40 -0.17 -19.47
N VAL A 33 -6.72 -0.04 -19.27
CA VAL A 33 -7.70 0.13 -20.36
C VAL A 33 -7.40 1.41 -21.14
N PHE A 34 -7.14 2.53 -20.46
CA PHE A 34 -6.80 3.79 -21.11
C PHE A 34 -5.52 3.68 -21.95
N ALA A 35 -4.49 3.00 -21.43
CA ALA A 35 -3.25 2.75 -22.16
C ALA A 35 -3.49 1.92 -23.45
N LEU A 36 -4.38 0.93 -23.40
CA LEU A 36 -4.76 0.11 -24.56
C LEU A 36 -5.61 0.88 -25.59
N PHE A 37 -6.52 1.75 -25.14
CA PHE A 37 -7.33 2.61 -26.02
C PHE A 37 -6.48 3.59 -26.84
N GLY A 38 -5.27 3.92 -26.38
CA GLY A 38 -4.29 4.67 -27.17
C GLY A 38 -3.78 3.95 -28.42
N GLY A 39 -4.18 2.68 -28.65
CA GLY A 39 -3.97 1.95 -29.91
C GLY A 39 -2.53 1.58 -30.24
N ASN A 40 -1.58 1.83 -29.33
CA ASN A 40 -0.15 1.65 -29.60
C ASN A 40 0.35 0.34 -28.99
N LEU A 41 0.96 -0.54 -29.81
CA LEU A 41 1.60 -1.78 -29.35
C LEU A 41 2.70 -1.54 -28.29
N LEU A 42 3.30 -0.35 -28.27
CA LEU A 42 4.26 0.07 -27.25
C LEU A 42 3.64 0.23 -25.85
N SER A 43 2.30 0.20 -25.73
CA SER A 43 1.59 0.20 -24.44
C SER A 43 1.55 -1.18 -23.76
N LEU A 44 1.80 -2.27 -24.49
CA LEU A 44 1.71 -3.63 -23.94
C LEU A 44 2.67 -3.88 -22.76
N PRO A 45 3.96 -3.47 -22.81
CA PRO A 45 4.83 -3.58 -21.65
C PRO A 45 4.28 -2.83 -20.44
N LEU A 46 3.73 -1.62 -20.63
CA LEU A 46 3.13 -0.84 -19.55
C LEU A 46 1.91 -1.54 -18.95
N VAL A 47 1.06 -2.16 -19.78
CA VAL A 47 -0.11 -2.91 -19.31
C VAL A 47 0.29 -4.14 -18.51
N VAL A 48 1.31 -4.89 -18.97
CA VAL A 48 1.86 -6.04 -18.21
C VAL A 48 2.40 -5.57 -16.86
N LEU A 49 3.14 -4.46 -16.86
CA LEU A 49 3.66 -3.82 -15.66
C LEU A 49 2.56 -3.40 -14.68
N LEU A 50 1.49 -2.76 -15.18
CA LEU A 50 0.31 -2.40 -14.39
C LEU A 50 -0.43 -3.63 -13.86
N GLY A 51 -0.57 -4.69 -14.66
CA GLY A 51 -1.20 -5.94 -14.27
C GLY A 51 -0.46 -6.65 -13.13
N LEU A 52 0.86 -6.74 -13.23
CA LEU A 52 1.70 -7.32 -12.17
C LEU A 52 1.64 -6.47 -10.89
N TYR A 53 1.66 -5.15 -11.03
CA TYR A 53 1.50 -4.24 -9.89
C TYR A 53 0.11 -4.35 -9.25
N ALA A 54 -0.96 -4.48 -10.05
CA ALA A 54 -2.33 -4.67 -9.59
C ALA A 54 -2.48 -6.00 -8.86
N TYR A 55 -1.85 -7.06 -9.36
CA TYR A 55 -1.82 -8.34 -8.69
C TYR A 55 -1.20 -8.20 -7.29
N ALA A 56 0.01 -7.63 -7.20
CA ALA A 56 0.76 -7.55 -5.95
C ALA A 56 0.10 -6.64 -4.90
N THR A 57 -0.48 -5.52 -5.34
CA THR A 57 -1.00 -4.49 -4.44
C THR A 57 -2.50 -4.56 -4.20
N SER A 58 -3.25 -5.28 -5.03
CA SER A 58 -4.72 -5.33 -4.97
C SER A 58 -5.22 -6.75 -4.84
N LEU A 59 -4.91 -7.63 -5.80
CA LEU A 59 -5.45 -8.99 -5.79
C LEU A 59 -4.92 -9.81 -4.61
N GLY A 60 -3.61 -9.77 -4.34
CA GLY A 60 -3.01 -10.45 -3.19
C GLY A 60 -3.69 -10.10 -1.86
N PRO A 61 -3.81 -8.80 -1.50
CA PRO A 61 -4.57 -8.38 -0.32
C PRO A 61 -6.05 -8.82 -0.31
N LEU A 62 -6.74 -8.81 -1.47
CA LEU A 62 -8.13 -9.28 -1.56
C LEU A 62 -8.25 -10.77 -1.27
N LEU A 63 -7.34 -11.59 -1.81
CA LEU A 63 -7.30 -13.04 -1.57
C LEU A 63 -7.02 -13.38 -0.12
N ARG A 64 -6.28 -12.53 0.60
CA ARG A 64 -5.95 -12.71 2.02
C ARG A 64 -7.00 -12.16 2.98
N PHE A 65 -8.00 -11.42 2.51
CA PHE A 65 -8.95 -10.75 3.40
C PHE A 65 -9.69 -11.70 4.36
N GLY A 66 -9.91 -12.95 3.95
CA GLY A 66 -10.52 -13.98 4.80
C GLY A 66 -9.57 -14.64 5.80
N LEU A 67 -8.27 -14.36 5.74
CA LEU A 67 -7.27 -14.92 6.64
C LEU A 67 -7.49 -14.39 8.06
N ARG A 68 -7.54 -15.32 9.01
CA ARG A 68 -7.59 -15.05 10.44
C ARG A 68 -6.37 -15.65 11.11
N VAL A 69 -5.87 -14.94 12.11
CA VAL A 69 -4.75 -15.41 12.93
C VAL A 69 -5.18 -15.35 14.39
N SER A 70 -5.33 -16.49 15.06
CA SER A 70 -5.61 -16.53 16.50
C SER A 70 -4.33 -16.78 17.29
N LEU A 71 -4.12 -15.94 18.30
CA LEU A 71 -3.03 -16.10 19.27
C LEU A 71 -3.53 -17.03 20.38
N GLU A 72 -3.09 -18.29 20.33
CA GLU A 72 -3.46 -19.33 21.29
C GLU A 72 -2.33 -19.52 22.31
N PRO A 73 -2.59 -19.97 23.56
CA PRO A 73 -1.54 -20.06 24.59
C PRO A 73 -0.28 -20.84 24.17
N GLY A 74 -0.46 -21.94 23.43
CA GLY A 74 0.64 -22.80 22.94
C GLY A 74 1.22 -22.42 21.58
N GLY A 75 0.73 -21.37 20.91
CA GLY A 75 1.17 -21.08 19.54
C GLY A 75 0.30 -20.08 18.80
N VAL A 76 0.33 -20.15 17.48
CA VAL A 76 -0.47 -19.29 16.61
C VAL A 76 -1.22 -20.16 15.62
N ARG A 77 -2.52 -19.95 15.45
CA ARG A 77 -3.30 -20.59 14.39
C ARG A 77 -3.54 -19.60 13.26
N ILE A 78 -3.22 -20.02 12.04
CA ILE A 78 -3.31 -19.20 10.83
C ILE A 78 -4.25 -19.93 9.87
N GLY A 79 -5.42 -19.33 9.63
CA GLY A 79 -6.54 -20.05 9.01
C GLY A 79 -6.92 -21.26 9.85
N GLU A 80 -6.89 -22.45 9.24
CA GLU A 80 -7.22 -23.71 9.92
C GLU A 80 -6.02 -24.40 10.57
N ARG A 81 -4.79 -23.93 10.31
CA ARG A 81 -3.56 -24.62 10.72
C ARG A 81 -2.95 -24.02 11.98
N PHE A 82 -2.66 -24.88 12.95
CA PHE A 82 -1.99 -24.51 14.20
C PHE A 82 -0.46 -24.65 14.08
N TYR A 83 0.25 -23.62 14.53
CA TYR A 83 1.71 -23.54 14.55
C TYR A 83 2.19 -23.42 16.01
N PRO A 84 2.78 -24.49 16.58
CA PRO A 84 3.22 -24.51 17.98
C PRO A 84 4.39 -23.57 18.22
N LYS A 85 4.40 -22.89 19.38
CA LYS A 85 5.46 -21.97 19.77
C LYS A 85 6.80 -22.69 19.98
N GLU A 86 6.78 -23.95 20.41
CA GLU A 86 7.98 -24.76 20.65
C GLU A 86 8.74 -25.07 19.35
N ARG A 87 8.03 -25.08 18.21
CA ARG A 87 8.64 -25.29 16.89
C ARG A 87 9.14 -24.00 16.27
N PHE A 88 8.87 -22.85 16.88
CA PHE A 88 9.22 -21.57 16.32
C PHE A 88 10.75 -21.35 16.39
N ALA A 89 11.39 -21.32 15.21
CA ALA A 89 12.83 -21.18 15.07
C ALA A 89 13.29 -19.74 14.78
N GLY A 90 12.35 -18.84 14.47
CA GLY A 90 12.64 -17.42 14.26
C GLY A 90 12.02 -16.85 12.99
N LEU A 91 12.64 -15.76 12.51
CA LEU A 91 12.18 -15.02 11.34
C LEU A 91 13.26 -15.08 10.24
N GLU A 92 12.86 -15.36 9.01
CA GLU A 92 13.71 -15.34 7.82
C GLU A 92 13.29 -14.17 6.91
N GLY A 93 14.28 -13.42 6.39
CA GLY A 93 14.06 -12.39 5.39
C GLY A 93 14.94 -11.15 5.57
N PRO A 94 14.84 -10.17 4.65
CA PRO A 94 13.92 -10.17 3.51
C PRO A 94 14.40 -11.13 2.38
N LEU A 95 13.49 -11.95 1.84
CA LEU A 95 13.76 -12.89 0.74
C LEU A 95 13.37 -12.27 -0.62
N GLY A 96 14.28 -12.30 -1.60
CA GLY A 96 14.01 -11.91 -3.00
C GLY A 96 15.24 -11.39 -3.77
N PRO A 97 15.25 -11.42 -5.12
CA PRO A 97 16.40 -10.94 -5.92
C PRO A 97 16.77 -9.47 -5.67
N TRP A 98 15.77 -8.66 -5.32
CA TRP A 98 15.89 -7.22 -5.11
C TRP A 98 16.43 -6.84 -3.72
N THR A 99 16.43 -7.77 -2.75
CA THR A 99 16.91 -7.46 -1.40
C THR A 99 18.43 -7.23 -1.35
N ARG A 100 19.19 -7.80 -2.30
CA ARG A 100 20.60 -7.43 -2.52
C ARG A 100 20.77 -5.97 -2.90
N TRP A 101 19.87 -5.41 -3.70
CA TRP A 101 19.93 -4.02 -4.17
C TRP A 101 19.39 -3.02 -3.15
N GLU A 102 18.51 -3.45 -2.23
CA GLU A 102 18.01 -2.61 -1.14
C GLU A 102 18.98 -2.48 0.05
N VAL A 103 19.90 -3.43 0.22
CA VAL A 103 20.77 -3.56 1.41
C VAL A 103 22.17 -2.97 1.24
N TRP A 104 22.65 -2.74 0.00
CA TRP A 104 24.00 -2.21 -0.25
C TRP A 104 24.22 -0.82 0.36
N PRO A 105 25.17 -0.67 1.30
CA PRO A 105 25.58 0.64 1.80
C PRO A 105 26.51 1.30 0.77
N GLY A 106 26.16 2.51 0.33
CA GLY A 106 27.14 3.43 -0.28
C GLY A 106 27.24 3.46 -1.80
N VAL A 107 26.47 2.67 -2.55
CA VAL A 107 26.56 2.64 -4.01
C VAL A 107 25.20 3.06 -4.58
N TRP A 108 25.12 4.35 -4.96
CA TRP A 108 24.08 5.03 -5.75
C TRP A 108 23.14 6.00 -4.98
N SER A 109 23.64 7.23 -4.82
CA SER A 109 22.92 8.52 -4.94
C SER A 109 21.41 8.57 -4.58
N SER A 110 21.14 9.20 -3.43
CA SER A 110 19.87 9.37 -2.69
C SER A 110 18.73 10.11 -3.39
N TYR A 111 18.84 10.42 -4.69
CA TYR A 111 17.88 11.29 -5.39
C TYR A 111 17.37 10.75 -6.73
N ARG A 112 18.02 9.78 -7.39
CA ARG A 112 17.65 9.35 -8.75
C ARG A 112 16.75 8.11 -8.87
N PHE A 113 16.48 7.39 -7.78
CA PHE A 113 15.49 6.30 -7.72
C PHE A 113 14.25 6.67 -6.87
N ARG A 114 13.84 7.93 -6.89
CA ARG A 114 12.67 8.46 -6.14
C ARG A 114 11.31 8.09 -6.77
N LEU A 115 11.17 6.83 -7.13
CA LEU A 115 9.90 6.10 -7.15
C LEU A 115 10.23 4.68 -6.71
N ARG A 116 10.69 4.49 -5.45
CA ARG A 116 10.47 3.24 -4.72
C ARG A 116 8.96 3.07 -4.45
N LEU A 117 8.16 3.13 -5.51
CA LEU A 117 6.88 2.47 -5.60
C LEU A 117 7.15 0.99 -5.39
N GLY A 118 6.23 0.29 -4.72
CA GLY A 118 6.25 -1.15 -4.55
C GLY A 118 6.08 -1.92 -5.86
N TRP A 119 6.96 -1.70 -6.84
CA TRP A 119 7.16 -2.51 -8.01
C TRP A 119 7.68 -3.88 -7.57
N ARG A 120 6.76 -4.71 -7.07
CA ARG A 120 7.04 -6.10 -6.73
C ARG A 120 6.36 -6.98 -7.74
N PHE A 121 7.17 -7.58 -8.59
CA PHE A 121 6.74 -8.68 -9.47
C PHE A 121 6.60 -10.01 -8.72
N ARG A 122 6.97 -10.06 -7.43
CA ARG A 122 6.77 -11.23 -6.57
C ARG A 122 5.61 -11.02 -5.61
N THR A 123 4.79 -12.06 -5.55
CA THR A 123 3.57 -12.21 -4.76
C THR A 123 3.85 -12.69 -3.34
N ASP A 124 5.07 -13.18 -3.13
CA ASP A 124 5.48 -13.81 -1.90
C ASP A 124 5.77 -12.76 -0.80
N PRO A 125 5.42 -13.09 0.45
CA PRO A 125 5.73 -12.24 1.59
C PRO A 125 7.24 -12.14 1.75
N LEU A 126 7.74 -10.94 2.09
CA LEU A 126 9.19 -10.70 2.21
C LEU A 126 9.82 -11.45 3.37
N PHE A 127 9.04 -11.66 4.43
CA PHE A 127 9.48 -12.26 5.66
C PHE A 127 8.65 -13.51 5.91
N HIS A 128 9.29 -14.53 6.45
CA HIS A 128 8.66 -15.79 6.80
C HIS A 128 9.00 -16.16 8.24
N LEU A 129 8.00 -16.58 8.99
CA LEU A 129 8.12 -17.25 10.27
C LEU A 129 8.60 -18.69 10.02
N LEU A 130 9.61 -19.13 10.77
CA LEU A 130 10.15 -20.48 10.68
C LEU A 130 9.55 -21.34 11.78
N PHE A 131 8.85 -22.41 11.40
CA PHE A 131 8.30 -23.41 12.31
C PHE A 131 8.86 -24.79 11.96
N GLY A 132 9.97 -25.19 12.59
CA GLY A 132 10.73 -26.36 12.17
C GLY A 132 11.23 -26.21 10.73
N GLU A 133 10.81 -27.12 9.85
CA GLU A 133 11.13 -27.08 8.41
C GLU A 133 10.15 -26.21 7.61
N GLU A 134 9.04 -25.78 8.21
CA GLU A 134 8.01 -25.03 7.52
C GLU A 134 8.27 -23.53 7.54
N ARG A 135 8.04 -22.89 6.38
CA ARG A 135 8.13 -21.44 6.19
C ARG A 135 6.73 -20.87 6.05
N VAL A 136 6.34 -20.05 7.02
CA VAL A 136 5.02 -19.43 7.06
C VAL A 136 5.14 -17.95 6.76
N PRO A 137 4.39 -17.40 5.78
CA PRO A 137 4.30 -15.97 5.56
C PRO A 137 4.16 -15.07 6.79
N LEU A 138 4.97 -14.01 6.87
CA LEU A 138 4.69 -12.86 7.74
C LEU A 138 4.00 -11.75 6.93
N TRP A 139 2.70 -11.61 7.13
CA TRP A 139 1.88 -10.57 6.50
C TRP A 139 1.98 -9.25 7.26
N LEU A 140 2.88 -8.37 6.81
CA LEU A 140 3.05 -7.05 7.42
C LEU A 140 1.87 -6.09 7.17
N ASP A 141 0.92 -6.46 6.31
CA ASP A 141 -0.37 -5.79 6.14
C ASP A 141 -1.43 -6.25 7.16
N LEU A 142 -1.19 -7.30 7.95
CA LEU A 142 -2.11 -7.80 8.97
C LEU A 142 -2.11 -6.89 10.21
N PRO A 143 -3.25 -6.36 10.66
CA PRO A 143 -3.34 -5.63 11.92
C PRO A 143 -2.90 -6.50 13.11
N GLY A 144 -1.91 -6.03 13.88
CA GLY A 144 -1.37 -6.77 15.03
C GLY A 144 -0.30 -7.81 14.69
N TRP A 145 0.30 -7.78 13.50
CA TRP A 145 1.45 -8.64 13.16
C TRP A 145 2.59 -8.54 14.20
N ASP A 146 2.77 -7.38 14.83
CA ASP A 146 3.74 -7.13 15.89
C ASP A 146 3.38 -7.84 17.20
N ARG A 147 2.09 -7.90 17.54
CA ARG A 147 1.57 -8.70 18.67
C ARG A 147 1.77 -10.20 18.43
N MET A 148 1.56 -10.66 17.19
CA MET A 148 1.83 -12.05 16.82
C MET A 148 3.31 -12.39 17.00
N LEU A 149 4.23 -11.51 16.57
CA LEU A 149 5.66 -11.72 16.81
C LEU A 149 6.00 -11.74 18.31
N ALA A 150 5.46 -10.79 19.08
CA ALA A 150 5.67 -10.73 20.52
C ALA A 150 5.15 -12.00 21.22
N HIS A 151 3.99 -12.51 20.79
CA HIS A 151 3.40 -13.77 21.29
C HIS A 151 4.32 -14.97 21.04
N LEU A 152 4.97 -15.01 19.87
CA LEU A 152 6.00 -16.01 19.53
C LEU A 152 7.35 -15.77 20.24
N GLY A 153 7.47 -14.71 21.04
CA GLY A 153 8.69 -14.38 21.79
C GLY A 153 9.71 -13.54 21.02
N LEU A 154 9.32 -12.95 19.89
CA LEU A 154 10.18 -12.04 19.12
C LEU A 154 9.81 -10.58 19.28
N ASP A 155 10.84 -9.78 19.52
CA ASP A 155 10.78 -8.34 19.36
C ASP A 155 11.26 -7.94 17.97
N TRP A 156 10.37 -7.39 17.15
CA TRP A 156 10.67 -6.97 15.78
C TRP A 156 11.78 -5.91 15.72
N ARG A 157 11.96 -5.11 16.79
CA ARG A 157 13.00 -4.06 16.86
C ARG A 157 14.40 -4.66 16.91
N LYS A 158 14.52 -5.85 17.49
CA LYS A 158 15.79 -6.59 17.60
C LYS A 158 16.15 -7.33 16.31
N TYR A 159 15.22 -7.46 15.35
CA TYR A 159 15.48 -8.11 14.08
C TYR A 159 15.91 -7.10 13.00
N PRO A 160 17.20 -7.00 12.64
CA PRO A 160 17.72 -5.87 11.86
C PRO A 160 17.12 -5.75 10.47
N GLY A 161 16.83 -6.88 9.80
CA GLY A 161 16.25 -6.89 8.46
C GLY A 161 14.84 -6.31 8.41
N LEU A 162 14.00 -6.70 9.38
CA LEU A 162 12.63 -6.22 9.51
C LEU A 162 12.60 -4.77 9.94
N ARG A 163 13.37 -4.40 10.97
CA ARG A 163 13.50 -3.01 11.41
C ARG A 163 13.94 -2.09 10.25
N ARG A 164 15.02 -2.44 9.55
CA ARG A 164 15.51 -1.65 8.39
C ARG A 164 14.47 -1.54 7.29
N TYR A 165 13.73 -2.61 7.02
CA TYR A 165 12.65 -2.60 6.04
C TYR A 165 11.53 -1.62 6.43
N LEU A 166 11.04 -1.68 7.67
CA LEU A 166 9.97 -0.81 8.13
C LEU A 166 10.39 0.67 8.18
N HIS A 167 11.63 0.98 8.57
CA HIS A 167 12.13 2.36 8.53
C HIS A 167 12.40 2.88 7.10
N THR A 168 12.57 2.00 6.11
CA THR A 168 12.78 2.43 4.70
C THR A 168 11.50 2.48 3.89
N ALA A 169 10.45 1.74 4.26
CA ALA A 169 9.14 1.82 3.60
C ALA A 169 8.53 3.22 3.75
N ARG A 170 7.97 3.79 2.68
CA ARG A 170 7.37 5.14 2.67
C ARG A 170 6.03 5.18 1.94
N GLY A 171 5.27 6.23 2.22
CA GLY A 171 4.10 6.68 1.46
C GLY A 171 3.00 5.64 1.33
N LEU A 172 2.67 5.25 0.09
CA LEU A 172 1.57 4.34 -0.23
C LEU A 172 1.66 2.99 0.49
N ALA A 173 2.87 2.52 0.79
CA ALA A 173 3.07 1.28 1.55
C ALA A 173 2.33 1.35 2.89
N TRP A 174 2.48 2.48 3.60
CA TRP A 174 1.85 2.73 4.90
C TRP A 174 0.40 3.22 4.76
N LEU A 175 0.15 4.16 3.86
CA LEU A 175 -1.13 4.89 3.82
C LEU A 175 -2.25 4.09 3.15
N ASN A 176 -1.90 3.14 2.28
CA ASN A 176 -2.86 2.39 1.48
C ASN A 176 -3.06 0.93 1.96
N GLY A 177 -2.54 0.57 3.14
CA GLY A 177 -2.79 -0.74 3.75
C GLY A 177 -2.01 -1.90 3.13
N LEU A 178 -0.86 -1.62 2.51
CA LEU A 178 0.13 -2.64 2.15
C LEU A 178 1.06 -2.99 3.33
N LEU A 179 1.04 -2.15 4.37
CA LEU A 179 1.63 -2.33 5.67
C LEU A 179 0.64 -1.83 6.72
N TYR A 180 0.62 -2.48 7.88
CA TYR A 180 -0.05 -2.02 9.07
C TYR A 180 1.01 -1.55 10.09
N PRO A 181 0.83 -0.39 10.76
CA PRO A 181 1.80 0.07 11.75
C PRO A 181 1.87 -0.89 12.95
N PRO A 182 3.02 -1.01 13.63
CA PRO A 182 3.05 -1.60 14.95
C PRO A 182 2.21 -0.76 15.92
N VAL A 183 1.77 -1.36 17.03
CA VAL A 183 0.84 -0.76 18.01
C VAL A 183 1.31 0.62 18.47
N GLU A 184 2.60 0.79 18.70
CA GLU A 184 3.21 2.06 19.15
C GLU A 184 3.03 3.22 18.17
N ALA A 185 2.88 2.94 16.87
CA ALA A 185 2.80 3.96 15.83
C ALA A 185 1.40 4.06 15.22
N GLU A 186 0.42 3.35 15.80
CA GLU A 186 -0.93 3.25 15.26
C GLU A 186 -1.69 4.57 15.32
N GLY A 187 -1.58 5.33 16.41
CA GLY A 187 -2.24 6.63 16.58
C GLY A 187 -1.87 7.64 15.47
N PRO A 188 -0.58 8.02 15.36
CA PRO A 188 -0.10 8.92 14.30
C PRO A 188 -0.41 8.42 12.89
N TRP A 189 -0.37 7.10 12.69
CA TRP A 189 -0.74 6.49 11.41
C TRP A 189 -2.22 6.64 11.07
N ARG A 190 -3.14 6.44 12.03
CA ARG A 190 -4.59 6.61 11.79
C ARG A 190 -4.91 8.04 11.37
N GLU A 191 -4.28 9.04 11.99
CA GLU A 191 -4.44 10.45 11.62
C GLU A 191 -3.91 10.74 10.21
N ALA A 192 -2.69 10.30 9.90
CA ALA A 192 -2.10 10.47 8.57
C ALA A 192 -2.93 9.77 7.50
N ARG A 193 -3.46 8.58 7.79
CA ARG A 193 -4.35 7.86 6.90
C ARG A 193 -5.69 8.59 6.70
N GLY A 194 -6.24 9.21 7.74
CA GLY A 194 -7.42 10.07 7.65
C GLY A 194 -7.20 11.24 6.69
N ARG A 195 -6.04 11.91 6.79
CA ARG A 195 -5.62 12.95 5.83
C ARG A 195 -5.49 12.41 4.42
N TYR A 196 -4.82 11.27 4.25
CA TYR A 196 -4.61 10.62 2.96
C TYR A 196 -5.94 10.26 2.28
N ARG A 197 -6.92 9.73 3.02
CA ARG A 197 -8.25 9.44 2.49
C ARG A 197 -8.96 10.66 1.95
N ARG A 198 -8.85 11.81 2.62
CA ARG A 198 -9.44 13.07 2.13
C ARG A 198 -8.78 13.48 0.81
N VAL A 199 -7.46 13.38 0.72
CA VAL A 199 -6.71 13.63 -0.51
C VAL A 199 -7.19 12.71 -1.65
N CYS A 200 -7.31 11.40 -1.40
CA CYS A 200 -7.82 10.46 -2.39
C CYS A 200 -9.28 10.71 -2.76
N ALA A 201 -10.13 11.13 -1.81
CA ALA A 201 -11.52 11.48 -2.11
C ALA A 201 -11.61 12.65 -3.09
N TRP A 202 -10.76 13.68 -2.94
CA TRP A 202 -10.66 14.77 -3.92
C TRP A 202 -10.20 14.28 -5.29
N MET A 203 -9.22 13.35 -5.34
CA MET A 203 -8.79 12.75 -6.60
C MET A 203 -9.93 12.01 -7.30
N TRP A 204 -10.68 11.18 -6.57
CA TRP A 204 -11.80 10.42 -7.13
C TRP A 204 -12.98 11.31 -7.54
N ALA A 205 -13.29 12.35 -6.76
CA ALA A 205 -14.28 13.35 -7.13
C ALA A 205 -13.88 14.08 -8.41
N GLY A 206 -12.61 14.50 -8.52
CA GLY A 206 -12.07 15.12 -9.72
C GLY A 206 -12.10 14.20 -10.93
N ALA A 207 -11.68 12.94 -10.78
CA ALA A 207 -11.73 11.94 -11.85
C ALA A 207 -13.17 11.65 -12.31
N GLY A 208 -14.09 11.44 -11.38
CA GLY A 208 -15.51 11.20 -11.68
C GLY A 208 -16.16 12.38 -12.41
N LEU A 209 -15.91 13.60 -11.94
CA LEU A 209 -16.42 14.81 -12.57
C LEU A 209 -15.81 15.02 -13.97
N GLY A 210 -14.51 14.77 -14.11
CA GLY A 210 -13.79 14.82 -15.39
C GLY A 210 -14.38 13.86 -16.43
N VAL A 211 -14.51 12.58 -16.06
CA VAL A 211 -15.09 11.55 -16.93
C VAL A 211 -16.55 11.87 -17.29
N SER A 212 -17.35 12.33 -16.33
CA SER A 212 -18.75 12.68 -16.58
C SER A 212 -18.88 13.85 -17.55
N GLY A 213 -18.07 14.91 -17.37
CA GLY A 213 -18.04 16.06 -18.27
C GLY A 213 -17.62 15.68 -19.68
N PHE A 214 -16.55 14.87 -19.81
CA PHE A 214 -16.10 14.36 -21.10
C PHE A 214 -17.17 13.50 -21.81
N ALA A 215 -17.77 12.55 -21.09
CA ALA A 215 -18.82 11.69 -21.64
C ALA A 215 -20.05 12.50 -22.08
N PHE A 216 -20.46 13.49 -21.29
CA PHE A 216 -21.55 14.40 -21.65
C PHE A 216 -21.23 15.22 -22.91
N SER A 217 -20.01 15.78 -23.01
CA SER A 217 -19.57 16.50 -24.21
C SER A 217 -19.59 15.60 -25.45
N LEU A 218 -19.08 14.37 -25.36
CA LEU A 218 -19.12 13.42 -26.47
C LEU A 218 -20.55 13.05 -26.88
N PHE A 219 -21.43 12.81 -25.91
CA PHE A 219 -22.83 12.50 -26.16
C PHE A 219 -23.57 13.67 -26.81
N ALA A 220 -23.33 14.90 -26.35
CA ALA A 220 -23.92 16.11 -26.94
C ALA A 220 -23.43 16.33 -28.39
N LEU A 221 -22.15 16.09 -28.67
CA LEU A 221 -21.61 16.15 -30.04
C LEU A 221 -22.25 15.09 -30.95
N PHE A 222 -22.43 13.87 -30.44
CA PHE A 222 -23.10 12.80 -31.18
C PHE A 222 -24.55 13.16 -31.56
N LEU A 223 -25.25 13.90 -30.69
CA LEU A 223 -26.60 14.41 -30.94
C LEU A 223 -26.63 15.70 -31.78
N GLY A 224 -25.49 16.22 -32.25
CA GLY A 224 -25.40 17.49 -32.99
C GLY A 224 -25.64 18.74 -32.14
N ALA A 225 -25.66 18.60 -30.81
CA ALA A 225 -26.00 19.65 -29.85
C ALA A 225 -24.75 20.42 -29.38
N ASN A 226 -24.11 21.15 -30.30
CA ASN A 226 -22.80 21.78 -30.09
C ASN A 226 -22.71 22.71 -28.86
N VAL A 227 -23.77 23.45 -28.53
CA VAL A 227 -23.81 24.32 -27.34
C VAL A 227 -23.70 23.51 -26.04
N TRP A 228 -24.39 22.36 -25.98
CA TRP A 228 -24.35 21.47 -24.82
C TRP A 228 -22.99 20.75 -24.69
N ALA A 229 -22.30 20.52 -25.81
CA ALA A 229 -20.94 20.00 -25.75
C ALA A 229 -19.98 20.93 -24.98
N VAL A 230 -20.14 22.25 -25.12
CA VAL A 230 -19.37 23.27 -24.39
C VAL A 230 -19.72 23.25 -22.90
N VAL A 231 -20.98 23.02 -22.54
CA VAL A 231 -21.41 22.91 -21.13
C VAL A 231 -20.69 21.77 -20.41
N GLY A 232 -20.41 20.65 -21.10
CA GLY A 232 -19.64 19.53 -20.53
C GLY A 232 -18.15 19.85 -20.25
N LEU A 233 -17.60 20.92 -20.83
CA LEU A 233 -16.22 21.35 -20.56
C LEU A 233 -16.05 21.94 -19.16
N ALA A 234 -17.09 22.54 -18.58
CA ALA A 234 -17.03 23.11 -17.24
C ALA A 234 -16.79 22.04 -16.15
N PRO A 235 -17.59 20.95 -16.04
CA PRO A 235 -17.29 19.87 -15.12
C PRO A 235 -15.97 19.15 -15.47
N LEU A 236 -15.62 19.03 -16.75
CA LEU A 236 -14.31 18.49 -17.15
C LEU A 236 -13.16 19.30 -16.54
N ALA A 237 -13.17 20.63 -16.73
CA ALA A 237 -12.14 21.53 -16.23
C ALA A 237 -12.08 21.53 -14.70
N LEU A 238 -13.24 21.59 -14.03
CA LEU A 238 -13.31 21.49 -12.57
C LEU A 238 -12.77 20.15 -12.07
N GLY A 239 -13.09 19.06 -12.78
CA GLY A 239 -12.57 17.72 -12.48
C GLY A 239 -11.05 17.67 -12.55
N LEU A 240 -10.45 18.27 -13.58
CA LEU A 240 -9.00 18.38 -13.73
C LEU A 240 -8.35 19.20 -12.60
N VAL A 241 -8.96 20.31 -12.17
CA VAL A 241 -8.47 21.12 -11.05
C VAL A 241 -8.48 20.32 -9.74
N LEU A 242 -9.61 19.64 -9.46
CA LEU A 242 -9.75 18.79 -8.27
C LEU A 242 -8.78 17.61 -8.28
N LEU A 243 -8.46 17.07 -9.46
CA LEU A 243 -7.47 16.02 -9.61
C LEU A 243 -6.05 16.57 -9.39
N ALA A 244 -5.72 17.73 -9.95
CA ALA A 244 -4.39 18.35 -9.87
C ALA A 244 -4.03 18.80 -8.44
N TYR A 245 -5.00 19.28 -7.67
CA TYR A 245 -4.76 19.80 -6.32
C TYR A 245 -4.05 18.78 -5.38
N PRO A 246 -4.51 17.53 -5.23
CA PRO A 246 -3.78 16.47 -4.52
C PRO A 246 -2.36 16.21 -5.02
N PHE A 247 -2.14 16.17 -6.34
CA PHE A 247 -0.82 15.93 -6.91
C PHE A 247 0.18 17.01 -6.54
N LEU A 248 -0.27 18.26 -6.48
CA LEU A 248 0.56 19.40 -6.10
C LEU A 248 0.77 19.49 -4.58
N THR A 249 -0.27 19.27 -3.78
CA THR A 249 -0.23 19.55 -2.34
C THR A 249 0.20 18.35 -1.49
N ALA A 250 -0.17 17.13 -1.87
CA ALA A 250 0.11 15.93 -1.09
C ALA A 250 1.29 15.11 -1.64
N PHE A 251 1.38 15.01 -2.97
CA PHE A 251 2.44 14.24 -3.64
C PHE A 251 3.62 15.10 -4.09
N ASN A 252 3.42 16.42 -4.24
CA ASN A 252 4.41 17.39 -4.69
C ASN A 252 5.06 17.02 -6.05
N PHE A 253 4.24 16.52 -6.97
CA PHE A 253 4.69 16.09 -8.29
C PHE A 253 5.31 17.27 -9.07
N GLY A 254 6.50 17.07 -9.65
CA GLY A 254 7.18 18.09 -10.46
C GLY A 254 8.03 19.12 -9.71
N ARG A 255 8.17 19.05 -8.37
CA ARG A 255 8.91 20.06 -7.57
C ARG A 255 10.22 19.55 -6.93
N GLY A 256 10.80 18.47 -7.44
CA GLY A 256 12.12 17.94 -7.01
C GLY A 256 12.20 17.33 -5.60
N ARG A 257 11.18 17.51 -4.75
CA ARG A 257 11.08 16.92 -3.40
C ARG A 257 9.79 16.10 -3.26
N PRO A 258 9.81 14.94 -2.59
CA PRO A 258 8.59 14.17 -2.35
C PRO A 258 7.64 14.96 -1.46
N GLY A 259 6.35 14.95 -1.78
CA GLY A 259 5.32 15.48 -0.89
C GLY A 259 5.17 14.61 0.35
N TRP A 260 4.44 15.11 1.35
CA TRP A 260 4.27 14.41 2.63
C TRP A 260 3.69 13.00 2.44
N ALA A 261 2.76 12.81 1.49
CA ALA A 261 2.11 11.52 1.26
C ALA A 261 3.08 10.49 0.63
N VAL A 262 4.14 10.95 -0.04
CA VAL A 262 5.19 10.09 -0.62
C VAL A 262 6.26 9.79 0.43
N ALA A 263 6.60 10.77 1.26
CA ALA A 263 7.65 10.66 2.29
C ALA A 263 7.15 10.01 3.60
N TYR A 264 5.84 9.84 3.77
CA TYR A 264 5.26 9.41 5.05
C TYR A 264 5.81 8.06 5.55
N ASN A 265 6.18 8.01 6.83
CA ASN A 265 6.46 6.80 7.58
C ASN A 265 6.06 7.03 9.04
N PRO A 266 5.29 6.13 9.67
CA PRO A 266 4.86 6.32 11.05
C PRO A 266 5.98 6.14 12.09
N LEU A 267 7.12 5.55 11.72
CA LEU A 267 8.28 5.25 12.58
C LEU A 267 9.41 6.29 12.49
N VAL A 268 9.23 7.34 11.68
CA VAL A 268 10.26 8.36 11.45
C VAL A 268 9.61 9.73 11.46
N PRO A 269 10.22 10.74 12.11
CA PRO A 269 9.75 12.11 12.04
C PRO A 269 9.55 12.57 10.57
N LEU A 270 8.49 13.34 10.33
CA LEU A 270 8.15 13.78 8.98
C LEU A 270 9.25 14.69 8.40
N GLU A 271 9.85 15.54 9.24
CA GLU A 271 10.95 16.44 8.86
C GLU A 271 12.16 15.68 8.34
N ALA A 272 12.63 14.68 9.08
CA ALA A 272 13.70 13.77 8.65
C ALA A 272 13.34 13.02 7.36
N SER A 273 12.05 12.68 7.19
CA SER A 273 11.56 11.99 5.98
C SER A 273 11.51 12.91 4.75
N LEU A 274 11.36 14.23 4.93
CA LEU A 274 11.32 15.23 3.87
C LEU A 274 12.71 15.77 3.50
N THR A 275 13.63 15.87 4.46
CA THR A 275 15.03 16.31 4.25
C THR A 275 15.92 15.18 3.75
N GLY A 276 15.56 13.92 4.00
CA GLY A 276 16.38 12.76 3.66
C GLY A 276 17.60 12.59 4.58
N GLU A 277 17.62 13.29 5.71
CA GLU A 277 18.62 13.08 6.75
C GLU A 277 18.37 11.73 7.44
N LYS A 278 19.46 10.97 7.61
CA LYS A 278 19.42 9.66 8.26
C LYS A 278 19.29 9.88 9.76
N GLY A 279 18.18 9.41 10.33
CA GLY A 279 18.16 8.97 11.73
C GLY A 279 18.81 7.62 11.89
#